data_AF-A0A914CDD5-F1
#
_entry.id   AF-A0A914CDD5-F1
#
_cell.length_a   1.000
_cell.length_b   1.000
_cell.length_c   1.000
_cell.angle_alpha   90.00
_cell.angle_beta   90.00
_cell.angle_gamma   90.00
#
_symmetry.space_group_name_H-M   'P 1'
#
loop_
_entity.id
_entity.type
_entity.pdbx_description
1 polymer ?
#
loop_
_entity_poly.entity_id
_entity_poly.type
_entity_poly.pdbx_seq_one_letter_code
_entity_poly.pdbx_strand_id
1 'polypeptide(L)'
;MFQECYYKHHGVHLKRELDAMRHHIIPGRPESTVIPIWYPVLSKLREEGYIIAVLTNNYWIDKAKTGKTTPLDEKHFDAIFESCKLGMRKPNPNIYQHVLNELKLEPEEAIFIDDVIQNLEGASRLGITTIHCTHVDKTIDDLEEILKISLNDKNN
;
A
#
# COMPACT_ATOMS: atom_id res chain seq x y z
N MET A 1 -18.56 26.37 -12.71
CA MET A 1 -18.15 25.66 -13.93
C MET A 1 -17.81 24.23 -13.50
N PHE A 2 -18.87 23.42 -13.38
CA PHE A 2 -18.81 22.00 -13.03
C PHE A 2 -18.86 21.23 -14.36
N GLN A 3 -17.92 20.30 -14.56
CA GLN A 3 -18.02 19.31 -15.63
C GLN A 3 -18.15 17.94 -14.96
N GLU A 4 -19.41 17.51 -14.84
CA GLU A 4 -19.77 16.12 -14.56
C GLU A 4 -19.69 15.33 -15.87
N CYS A 5 -18.95 14.22 -15.87
CA CYS A 5 -19.07 13.19 -16.90
C CYS A 5 -19.69 11.95 -16.26
N TYR A 6 -21.00 11.78 -16.46
CA TYR A 6 -21.72 10.53 -16.22
C TYR A 6 -21.42 9.53 -17.34
N TYR A 7 -21.05 8.29 -16.99
CA TYR A 7 -21.19 7.13 -17.87
C TYR A 7 -22.22 6.16 -17.27
N LYS A 8 -23.16 5.72 -18.11
CA LYS A 8 -24.35 4.95 -17.74
C LYS A 8 -24.26 3.52 -18.30
N HIS A 9 -24.28 2.56 -17.37
CA HIS A 9 -24.70 1.14 -17.41
C HIS A 9 -24.16 0.15 -18.46
N HIS A 10 -23.58 -0.96 -17.97
CA HIS A 10 -24.21 -2.29 -17.95
C HIS A 10 -23.56 -3.20 -16.88
N GLY A 11 -24.37 -3.75 -15.96
CA GLY A 11 -24.16 -5.07 -15.33
C GLY A 11 -23.18 -5.22 -14.15
N VAL A 12 -23.77 -5.58 -12.99
CA VAL A 12 -23.18 -6.14 -11.75
C VAL A 12 -22.52 -5.15 -10.78
N HIS A 13 -23.30 -4.82 -9.74
CA HIS A 13 -22.82 -4.26 -8.48
C HIS A 13 -22.17 -5.37 -7.64
N LEU A 14 -20.91 -5.17 -7.23
CA LEU A 14 -20.40 -5.69 -5.98
C LEU A 14 -19.95 -4.50 -5.13
N LYS A 15 -20.77 -4.24 -4.11
CA LYS A 15 -20.67 -3.16 -3.15
C LYS A 15 -20.02 -3.76 -1.89
N ARG A 16 -18.94 -3.11 -1.41
CA ARG A 16 -18.18 -3.39 -0.17
C ARG A 16 -17.24 -4.61 -0.23
N GLU A 17 -15.96 -4.35 -0.51
CA GLU A 17 -14.79 -4.92 0.21
C GLU A 17 -13.44 -4.38 -0.30
N LEU A 18 -13.43 -3.15 -0.82
CA LEU A 18 -12.28 -2.54 -1.51
C LEU A 18 -11.85 -1.18 -0.94
N ASP A 19 -12.27 -0.90 0.30
CA ASP A 19 -11.97 0.34 1.04
C ASP A 19 -10.73 0.20 1.95
N ALA A 20 -10.04 -0.94 1.92
CA ALA A 20 -9.23 -1.37 3.05
C ALA A 20 -7.79 -0.83 3.09
N MET A 21 -7.41 0.03 2.14
CA MET A 21 -6.19 0.86 2.24
C MET A 21 -6.39 2.32 1.78
N ARG A 22 -7.61 2.73 1.41
CA ARG A 22 -7.90 4.11 0.99
C ARG A 22 -8.58 4.90 2.10
N HIS A 23 -7.86 5.91 2.56
CA HIS A 23 -8.37 6.96 3.43
C HIS A 23 -9.56 7.69 2.78
N HIS A 24 -10.65 7.80 3.54
CA HIS A 24 -11.43 9.02 3.63
C HIS A 24 -11.38 9.45 5.10
N ILE A 25 -10.83 10.64 5.38
CA ILE A 25 -11.00 11.33 6.65
C ILE A 25 -12.44 11.88 6.66
N ILE A 26 -13.39 11.00 6.94
CA ILE A 26 -14.75 11.36 7.33
C ILE A 26 -14.78 11.31 8.86
N PRO A 27 -15.23 12.36 9.56
CA PRO A 27 -15.45 12.29 11.00
C PRO A 27 -16.41 11.13 11.31
N GLY A 28 -15.94 10.12 12.06
CA GLY A 28 -16.76 8.98 12.49
C GLY A 28 -16.47 7.63 11.83
N ARG A 29 -15.40 7.47 11.03
CA ARG A 29 -14.85 6.13 10.70
C ARG A 29 -13.69 5.78 11.65
N PRO A 30 -13.62 4.54 12.18
CA PRO A 30 -12.54 4.11 13.05
C PRO A 30 -11.19 4.16 12.32
N GLU A 31 -10.12 4.30 13.13
CA GLU A 31 -8.72 4.37 12.70
C GLU A 31 -8.38 3.34 11.61
N SER A 32 -7.50 3.72 10.67
CA SER A 32 -7.01 2.79 9.65
C SER A 32 -6.03 1.81 10.28
N THR A 33 -6.57 0.82 10.97
CA THR A 33 -5.84 -0.36 11.38
C THR A 33 -5.50 -1.13 10.10
N VAL A 34 -4.27 -1.63 10.00
CA VAL A 34 -3.94 -2.70 9.05
C VAL A 34 -5.03 -3.77 9.19
N ILE A 35 -5.66 -4.16 8.09
CA ILE A 35 -6.75 -5.16 8.14
C ILE A 35 -6.21 -6.36 8.91
N PRO A 36 -6.90 -6.87 9.95
CA PRO A 36 -6.37 -7.92 10.81
C PRO A 36 -5.80 -9.13 10.06
N ILE A 37 -6.32 -9.43 8.87
CA ILE A 37 -5.85 -10.49 7.97
C ILE A 37 -4.40 -10.33 7.50
N TRP A 38 -3.85 -9.11 7.46
CA TRP A 38 -2.46 -8.88 7.09
C TRP A 38 -1.49 -9.19 8.24
N TYR A 39 -1.91 -9.17 9.51
CA TYR A 39 -0.97 -9.34 10.61
C TYR A 39 -0.22 -10.68 10.60
N PRO A 40 -0.88 -11.84 10.36
CA PRO A 40 -0.17 -13.10 10.20
C PRO A 40 0.82 -13.07 9.03
N VAL A 41 0.40 -12.51 7.89
CA VAL A 41 1.23 -12.37 6.69
C VAL A 41 2.48 -11.50 6.96
N LEU A 42 2.30 -10.34 7.58
CA LEU A 42 3.40 -9.45 7.95
C LEU A 42 4.34 -10.11 8.97
N SER A 43 3.80 -10.85 9.96
CA SER A 43 4.62 -11.62 10.90
C SER A 43 5.47 -12.65 10.16
N LYS A 44 4.85 -13.41 9.25
CA LYS A 44 5.53 -14.46 8.51
C LYS A 44 6.62 -13.90 7.60
N LEU A 45 6.34 -12.80 6.89
CA LEU A 45 7.35 -12.11 6.09
C LEU A 45 8.53 -11.64 6.93
N ARG A 46 8.30 -11.10 8.15
CA ARG A 46 9.39 -10.72 9.07
C ARG A 46 10.20 -11.92 9.54
N GLU A 47 9.56 -13.06 9.83
CA GLU A 47 10.24 -14.30 10.23
C GLU A 47 11.14 -14.85 9.11
N GLU A 48 10.71 -14.72 7.86
CA GLU A 48 11.51 -15.08 6.68
C GLU A 48 12.59 -14.02 6.35
N GLY A 49 12.69 -12.95 7.13
CA GLY A 49 13.75 -11.93 7.02
C GLY A 49 13.46 -10.80 6.03
N TYR A 50 12.22 -10.67 5.53
CA TYR A 50 11.84 -9.56 4.66
C TYR A 50 11.73 -8.25 5.43
N ILE A 51 12.19 -7.17 4.80
CA ILE A 51 11.95 -5.79 5.25
C ILE A 51 10.54 -5.39 4.83
N ILE A 52 9.75 -4.87 5.78
CA ILE A 52 8.39 -4.43 5.51
C ILE A 52 8.30 -2.92 5.66
N ALA A 53 8.05 -2.23 4.55
CA ALA A 53 7.92 -0.78 4.52
C ALA A 53 6.58 -0.31 3.96
N VAL A 54 6.14 0.86 4.40
CA VAL A 54 4.96 1.54 3.85
C VAL A 54 5.40 2.72 3.00
N LEU A 55 4.84 2.84 1.80
CA LEU A 55 4.97 4.04 0.97
C LEU A 55 3.59 4.58 0.62
N THR A 56 3.21 5.74 1.16
CA THR A 56 1.86 6.28 1.03
C THR A 56 1.81 7.71 0.50
N ASN A 57 0.83 7.96 -0.38
CA ASN A 57 0.48 9.31 -0.79
C ASN A 57 -0.52 9.89 0.23
N ASN A 58 -0.07 10.73 1.13
CA ASN A 58 -0.89 11.35 2.18
C ASN A 58 -0.65 12.87 2.32
N TYR A 59 -1.32 13.48 3.30
CA TYR A 59 -1.24 14.91 3.58
C TYR A 59 -1.24 15.17 5.08
N TRP A 60 -0.72 16.33 5.46
CA TRP A 60 -0.83 16.86 6.82
C TRP A 60 -2.28 17.22 7.13
N ILE A 61 -2.82 16.62 8.19
CA ILE A 61 -4.17 16.91 8.66
C ILE A 61 -4.20 18.29 9.32
N ASP A 62 -3.15 18.62 10.09
CA ASP A 62 -2.99 19.91 10.75
C ASP A 62 -2.12 20.87 9.93
N LYS A 63 -2.48 22.17 9.95
CA LYS A 63 -1.73 23.21 9.24
C LYS A 63 -0.33 23.44 9.81
N ALA A 64 -0.12 23.14 11.09
CA ALA A 64 1.17 23.30 11.75
C ALA A 64 2.18 22.22 11.30
N LYS A 65 1.73 21.14 10.66
CA LYS A 65 2.53 19.99 10.23
C LYS A 65 3.27 19.31 11.39
N THR A 66 2.57 19.17 12.51
CA THR A 66 3.14 18.62 13.76
C THR A 66 2.45 17.35 14.22
N GLY A 67 1.27 17.04 13.68
CA GLY A 67 0.48 15.88 14.09
C GLY A 67 0.88 14.59 13.37
N LYS A 68 0.20 13.49 13.74
CA LYS A 68 0.28 12.24 13.00
C LYS A 68 -0.39 12.40 11.63
N THR A 69 0.26 11.85 10.61
CA THR A 69 -0.16 11.89 9.21
C THR A 69 -0.66 10.54 8.71
N THR A 70 -0.56 9.51 9.55
CA THR A 70 -1.04 8.15 9.31
C THR A 70 -1.56 7.53 10.61
N PRO A 71 -2.67 6.75 10.57
CA PRO A 71 -3.17 5.99 11.73
C PRO A 71 -2.46 4.64 11.94
N LEU A 72 -1.45 4.33 11.14
CA LEU A 72 -0.77 3.04 11.19
C LEU A 72 -0.06 2.80 12.53
N ASP A 73 -0.10 1.55 12.98
CA ASP A 73 0.73 1.09 14.10
C ASP A 73 2.13 0.77 13.58
N GLU A 74 3.08 1.66 13.89
CA GLU A 74 4.45 1.61 13.39
C GLU A 74 5.19 0.33 13.78
N LYS A 75 4.75 -0.38 14.82
CA LYS A 75 5.43 -1.60 15.32
C LYS A 75 5.47 -2.76 14.31
N HIS A 76 4.61 -2.73 13.29
CA HIS A 76 4.54 -3.78 12.26
C HIS A 76 5.46 -3.51 11.06
N PHE A 77 6.01 -2.30 10.95
CA PHE A 77 6.75 -1.84 9.79
C PHE A 77 8.15 -1.42 10.19
N ASP A 78 9.13 -1.74 9.36
CA ASP A 78 10.53 -1.34 9.58
C ASP A 78 10.75 0.12 9.13
N ALA A 79 9.93 0.60 8.19
CA ALA A 79 9.95 2.00 7.74
C ALA A 79 8.59 2.46 7.22
N ILE A 80 8.32 3.76 7.37
CA ILE A 80 7.13 4.43 6.82
C ILE A 80 7.57 5.68 6.06
N PHE A 81 7.26 5.70 4.78
CA PHE A 81 7.55 6.77 3.84
C PHE A 81 6.26 7.48 3.44
N GLU A 82 6.16 8.75 3.82
CA GLU A 82 4.96 9.55 3.67
C GLU A 82 5.21 10.71 2.71
N SER A 83 4.44 10.77 1.62
CA SER A 83 4.65 11.75 0.55
C SER A 83 4.69 13.20 1.05
N CYS A 84 3.85 13.52 2.04
CA CYS A 84 3.77 14.89 2.58
C CYS A 84 4.96 15.30 3.45
N LYS A 85 5.68 14.33 4.02
CA LYS A 85 6.91 14.55 4.78
C LYS A 85 8.11 14.65 3.83
N LEU A 86 8.13 13.81 2.80
CA LEU A 86 9.21 13.72 1.82
C LEU A 86 9.19 14.83 0.76
N GLY A 87 8.04 15.47 0.54
CA GLY A 87 7.87 16.43 -0.57
C GLY A 87 7.91 15.77 -1.96
N MET A 88 7.82 14.44 -2.01
CA MET A 88 7.80 13.60 -3.19
C MET A 88 6.49 12.83 -3.23
N ARG A 89 6.02 12.35 -4.38
CA ARG A 89 4.74 11.63 -4.48
C ARG A 89 4.76 10.56 -5.57
N LYS A 90 4.13 9.42 -5.33
CA LYS A 90 3.83 8.43 -6.39
C LYS A 90 2.87 9.06 -7.43
N PRO A 91 3.05 8.83 -8.74
CA PRO A 91 3.96 7.85 -9.36
C PRO A 91 5.31 8.42 -9.82
N ASN A 92 5.78 9.55 -9.27
CA ASN A 92 7.06 10.12 -9.68
C ASN A 92 8.21 9.15 -9.32
N PRO A 93 9.12 8.79 -10.25
CA PRO A 93 10.19 7.83 -10.00
C PRO A 93 11.07 8.18 -8.79
N ASN A 94 11.25 9.47 -8.49
CA ASN A 94 12.12 9.94 -7.41
C ASN A 94 11.72 9.38 -6.04
N ILE A 95 10.42 9.16 -5.78
CA ILE A 95 9.99 8.65 -4.47
C ILE A 95 10.36 7.18 -4.28
N TYR A 96 10.26 6.37 -5.34
CA TYR A 96 10.61 4.95 -5.28
C TYR A 96 12.12 4.79 -5.15
N GLN A 97 12.90 5.57 -5.91
CA GLN A 97 14.35 5.57 -5.80
C GLN A 97 14.81 5.99 -4.40
N HIS A 98 14.16 7.00 -3.81
CA HIS A 98 14.43 7.40 -2.43
C HIS A 98 14.18 6.24 -1.45
N VAL A 99 13.03 5.55 -1.56
CA VAL A 99 12.73 4.39 -0.70
C VAL A 99 13.76 3.28 -0.87
N LEU A 100 14.10 2.89 -2.10
CA LEU A 100 15.11 1.86 -2.39
C LEU A 100 16.47 2.24 -1.77
N ASN A 101 16.90 3.49 -1.91
CA ASN A 101 18.17 3.96 -1.37
C ASN A 101 18.20 3.95 0.16
N GLU A 102 17.12 4.39 0.82
CA GLU A 102 17.02 4.39 2.29
C GLU A 102 17.02 2.96 2.85
N LEU A 103 16.36 2.03 2.14
CA LEU A 103 16.32 0.61 2.51
C LEU A 103 17.55 -0.18 2.03
N LYS A 104 18.41 0.45 1.20
CA LYS A 104 19.58 -0.18 0.56
C LYS A 104 19.24 -1.43 -0.25
N LEU A 105 18.20 -1.32 -1.06
CA LEU A 105 17.70 -2.38 -1.94
C LEU A 105 17.90 -2.01 -3.40
N GLU A 106 18.21 -3.00 -4.23
CA GLU A 106 18.07 -2.89 -5.68
C GLU A 106 16.59 -3.06 -6.09
N PRO A 107 16.14 -2.48 -7.23
CA PRO A 107 14.74 -2.57 -7.65
C PRO A 107 14.19 -4.00 -7.74
N GLU A 108 15.01 -4.95 -8.20
CA GLU A 108 14.63 -6.35 -8.39
C GLU A 108 14.42 -7.11 -7.06
N GLU A 109 14.94 -6.56 -5.96
CA GLU A 109 14.78 -7.10 -4.60
C GLU A 109 13.47 -6.65 -3.94
N ALA A 110 12.72 -5.74 -4.59
CA ALA A 110 11.52 -5.14 -4.05
C ALA A 110 10.24 -5.62 -4.75
N ILE A 111 9.20 -5.85 -3.94
CA ILE A 111 7.82 -6.02 -4.39
C ILE A 111 7.00 -4.82 -3.91
N PHE A 112 6.33 -4.13 -4.83
CA PHE A 112 5.46 -3.01 -4.53
C PHE A 112 3.99 -3.36 -4.75
N ILE A 113 3.20 -3.23 -3.68
CA ILE A 113 1.77 -3.53 -3.66
C ILE A 113 1.01 -2.21 -3.55
N ASP A 114 0.10 -1.96 -4.49
CA ASP A 114 -0.70 -0.73 -4.51
C ASP A 114 -2.04 -0.99 -5.23
N ASP A 115 -3.06 -0.19 -4.92
CA ASP A 115 -4.39 -0.27 -5.53
C ASP A 115 -4.59 0.75 -6.66
N VAL A 116 -3.58 1.60 -6.91
CA VAL A 116 -3.55 2.57 -8.01
C VAL A 116 -2.60 2.06 -9.10
N ILE A 117 -3.16 1.69 -10.25
CA ILE A 117 -2.39 1.20 -11.41
C ILE A 117 -1.25 2.15 -11.79
N GLN A 118 -1.48 3.47 -11.79
CA GLN A 118 -0.45 4.45 -12.14
C GLN A 118 0.75 4.42 -11.18
N ASN A 119 0.53 4.12 -9.89
CA ASN A 119 1.61 3.95 -8.93
C ASN A 119 2.43 2.69 -9.22
N LEU A 120 1.77 1.61 -9.65
CA LEU A 120 2.44 0.37 -10.05
C LEU A 120 3.25 0.60 -11.33
N GLU A 121 2.69 1.27 -12.33
CA GLU A 121 3.42 1.64 -13.55
C GLU A 121 4.67 2.47 -13.25
N GLY A 122 4.59 3.40 -12.29
CA GLY A 122 5.73 4.19 -11.85
C GLY A 122 6.85 3.33 -11.23
N ALA A 123 6.49 2.37 -10.38
CA ALA A 123 7.43 1.44 -9.76
C ALA A 123 8.03 0.46 -10.77
N SER A 124 7.19 -0.15 -11.61
CA SER A 124 7.58 -1.16 -12.61
C SER A 124 8.59 -0.61 -13.63
N ARG A 125 8.50 0.68 -13.99
CA ARG A 125 9.48 1.34 -14.87
C ARG A 125 10.91 1.36 -14.29
N LEU A 126 11.06 1.17 -12.99
CA LEU A 126 12.36 1.10 -12.31
C LEU A 126 12.87 -0.34 -12.14
N GLY A 127 12.10 -1.36 -12.56
CA GLY A 127 12.44 -2.78 -12.35
C GLY A 127 11.83 -3.41 -11.09
N ILE A 128 11.03 -2.65 -10.33
CA ILE A 128 10.34 -3.15 -9.14
C ILE A 128 9.23 -4.11 -9.55
N THR A 129 9.15 -5.28 -8.90
CA THR A 129 8.04 -6.22 -9.08
C THR A 129 6.77 -5.62 -8.49
N THR A 130 5.65 -5.64 -9.22
CA THR A 130 4.42 -4.97 -8.77
C THR A 130 3.23 -5.90 -8.66
N ILE A 131 2.42 -5.75 -7.60
CA ILE A 131 1.15 -6.46 -7.43
C ILE A 131 0.02 -5.43 -7.33
N HIS A 132 -1.02 -5.62 -8.15
CA HIS A 132 -2.21 -4.79 -8.09
C HIS A 132 -3.19 -5.32 -7.05
N CYS A 133 -3.29 -4.62 -5.92
CA CYS A 133 -4.14 -5.01 -4.80
C CYS A 133 -5.61 -4.64 -5.07
N THR A 134 -6.34 -5.55 -5.72
CA THR A 134 -7.80 -5.44 -5.90
C THR A 134 -8.57 -6.30 -4.90
N HIS A 135 -7.97 -7.35 -4.35
CA HIS A 135 -8.56 -8.18 -3.31
C HIS A 135 -7.44 -8.74 -2.43
N VAL A 136 -7.66 -8.77 -1.12
CA VAL A 136 -6.60 -9.16 -0.16
C VAL A 136 -6.17 -10.60 -0.39
N ASP A 137 -7.11 -11.55 -0.49
CA ASP A 137 -6.78 -12.97 -0.68
C ASP A 137 -5.97 -13.21 -1.95
N LYS A 138 -6.39 -12.59 -3.06
CA LYS A 138 -5.64 -12.67 -4.32
C LYS A 138 -4.24 -12.06 -4.19
N THR A 139 -4.11 -10.94 -3.47
CA THR A 139 -2.81 -10.29 -3.26
C THR A 139 -1.88 -11.20 -2.45
N ILE A 140 -2.42 -11.93 -1.47
CA ILE A 140 -1.66 -12.93 -0.71
C ILE A 140 -1.27 -14.11 -1.60
N ASP A 141 -2.21 -14.67 -2.38
CA ASP A 141 -1.89 -15.76 -3.33
C ASP A 141 -0.80 -15.32 -4.35
N ASP A 142 -0.89 -14.10 -4.88
CA ASP A 142 0.12 -13.53 -5.80
C ASP A 142 1.49 -13.40 -5.10
N LEU A 143 1.52 -13.00 -3.82
CA LEU A 143 2.75 -12.93 -3.01
C LEU A 143 3.33 -14.32 -2.76
N GLU A 144 2.52 -15.31 -2.38
CA GLU A 144 2.94 -16.70 -2.19
C GLU A 144 3.54 -17.26 -3.48
N GLU A 145 2.93 -16.96 -4.63
CA GLU A 145 3.42 -17.38 -5.94
C GLU A 145 4.79 -16.76 -6.27
N ILE A 146 5.00 -15.47 -5.99
CA ILE A 146 6.27 -14.79 -6.28
C ILE A 146 7.37 -15.25 -5.32
N LEU A 147 7.07 -15.27 -4.03
CA LEU A 147 8.04 -15.54 -2.97
C LEU A 147 8.30 -17.04 -2.75
N LYS A 148 7.43 -17.92 -3.28
CA LYS A 148 7.49 -19.38 -3.12
C LYS A 148 7.47 -19.82 -1.64
N ILE A 149 6.72 -19.09 -0.81
CA ILE A 149 6.49 -19.38 0.61
C ILE A 149 4.98 -19.40 0.91
N SER A 150 4.58 -20.14 1.95
CA SER A 150 3.21 -20.10 2.46
C SER A 150 3.09 -18.93 3.45
N LEU A 151 2.18 -18.00 3.18
CA LEU A 151 1.92 -16.80 3.98
C LEU A 151 0.66 -16.93 4.84
N ASN A 152 -0.26 -17.81 4.44
CA ASN A 152 -1.38 -18.21 5.27
C ASN A 152 -1.29 -19.70 5.63
N ASP A 153 -1.50 -20.01 6.91
CA ASP A 153 -1.93 -21.34 7.30
C ASP A 153 -3.39 -21.49 6.83
N LYS A 154 -3.64 -22.20 5.72
CA LYS A 154 -5.00 -22.50 5.25
C LYS A 154 -5.76 -23.49 6.17
N ASN A 155 -5.43 -23.51 7.46
CA ASN A 155 -6.00 -24.36 8.49
C ASN A 155 -6.73 -23.52 9.56
N ASN A 156 -7.98 -23.12 9.28
CA ASN A 156 -9.13 -23.34 10.17
C ASN A 156 -10.45 -22.96 9.47
#